data_AF-D9S472-F1
#
_entry.id   AF-D9S472-F1
#
_cell.length_a   1.000
_cell.length_b   1.000
_cell.length_c   1.000
_cell.angle_alpha   90.00
_cell.angle_beta   90.00
_cell.angle_gamma   90.00
#
_symmetry.space_group_name_H-M   'P 1'
#
loop_
_entity.id
_entity.type
_entity.pdbx_description
1 polymer ?
#
loop_
_entity_poly.entity_id
_entity_poly.type
_entity_poly.pdbx_seq_one_letter_code
_entity_poly.pdbx_strand_id
1 'polypeptide(L)'
;MGMTEPSIWYEVQTKLVKLSAKPNFLAIKAKGPDYAKNMKVISAKLNSLTVDEIKALQAGETIKFEFGEVGADCLMLNRIVADGMAVEANQHFTVALNLKITDELRRACVARELVNRIQNRRKDQNFAISDRISIELYSESEVLKQAVKENESYIKGETQADAIVWKDSTAGLQESDADGEKVFVEAVR
;
A
#
# COMPACT_ATOMS: atom_id res chain seq x y z
N MET A 1 -3.48 -16.17 -22.14
CA MET A 1 -3.53 -16.97 -20.91
C MET A 1 -2.24 -16.69 -20.15
N GLY A 2 -2.28 -15.83 -19.15
CA GLY A 2 -1.10 -15.34 -18.44
C GLY A 2 -1.55 -14.34 -17.40
N MET A 3 -2.27 -14.85 -16.40
CA MET A 3 -2.67 -14.07 -15.24
C MET A 3 -1.39 -13.67 -14.52
N THR A 4 -1.04 -12.38 -14.54
CA THR A 4 0.05 -11.83 -13.73
C THR A 4 -0.36 -11.92 -12.27
N GLU A 5 0.21 -12.89 -11.56
CA GLU A 5 0.11 -13.00 -10.11
C GLU A 5 0.61 -11.71 -9.45
N PRO A 6 -0.06 -11.20 -8.40
CA PRO A 6 0.48 -10.10 -7.61
C PRO A 6 1.74 -10.60 -6.90
N SER A 7 2.90 -10.10 -7.33
CA SER A 7 4.18 -10.35 -6.67
C SER A 7 4.18 -9.72 -5.27
N ILE A 8 4.02 -10.57 -4.25
CA ILE A 8 4.14 -10.19 -2.83
C ILE A 8 5.64 -10.11 -2.52
N TRP A 9 6.16 -8.91 -2.39
CA TRP A 9 7.54 -8.68 -1.93
C TRP A 9 7.61 -8.92 -0.41
N TYR A 10 8.36 -9.94 0.01
CA TYR A 10 8.70 -10.13 1.43
C TYR A 10 9.97 -9.33 1.74
N GLU A 11 9.83 -8.03 2.03
CA GLU A 11 10.95 -7.24 2.53
C GLU A 11 11.20 -7.51 4.02
N VAL A 12 12.48 -7.72 4.34
CA VAL A 12 13.00 -7.99 5.68
C VAL A 12 12.51 -6.94 6.68
N GLN A 13 12.02 -7.44 7.82
CA GLN A 13 11.25 -6.78 8.89
C GLN A 13 11.80 -5.48 9.53
N THR A 14 12.91 -4.91 9.07
CA THR A 14 13.62 -3.83 9.80
C THR A 14 13.27 -2.40 9.40
N LYS A 15 12.46 -2.15 8.36
CA LYS A 15 12.14 -0.77 7.93
C LYS A 15 10.70 -0.29 8.15
N LEU A 16 9.74 -1.19 8.44
CA LEU A 16 8.31 -0.84 8.36
C LEU A 16 7.62 -0.68 9.72
N VAL A 17 8.07 -1.43 10.75
CA VAL A 17 7.46 -1.40 12.09
C VAL A 17 8.57 -1.52 13.14
N LYS A 18 8.64 -0.57 14.08
CA LYS A 18 9.48 -0.75 15.27
C LYS A 18 8.71 -1.58 16.28
N LEU A 19 9.04 -2.86 16.37
CA LEU A 19 8.56 -3.73 17.44
C LEU A 19 9.33 -3.37 18.72
N SER A 20 8.62 -2.85 19.70
CA SER A 20 9.15 -2.60 21.04
C SER A 20 8.31 -3.38 22.05
N ALA A 21 8.91 -3.79 23.16
CA ALA A 21 8.18 -4.42 24.24
C ALA A 21 8.34 -3.58 25.51
N LYS A 22 7.23 -3.41 26.23
CA LYS A 22 7.20 -2.78 27.55
C LYS A 22 6.87 -3.83 28.61
N PRO A 23 7.34 -3.68 29.85
CA PRO A 23 6.93 -4.56 30.95
C PRO A 23 5.43 -4.49 31.19
N ASN A 24 4.76 -5.65 31.25
CA ASN A 24 3.40 -5.76 31.74
C ASN A 24 3.41 -5.83 33.27
N PHE A 25 3.41 -4.66 33.91
CA PHE A 25 3.50 -4.52 35.37
C PHE A 25 2.40 -5.30 36.12
N LEU A 26 1.21 -5.44 35.53
CA LEU A 26 0.11 -6.20 36.14
C LEU A 26 0.40 -7.70 36.16
N ALA A 27 0.83 -8.27 35.03
CA ALA A 27 1.19 -9.68 34.93
C ALA A 27 2.42 -10.02 35.80
N ILE A 28 3.43 -9.14 35.84
CA ILE A 28 4.61 -9.33 36.68
C ILE A 28 4.23 -9.34 38.17
N LYS A 29 3.36 -8.41 38.60
CA LYS A 29 2.89 -8.37 40.00
C LYS A 29 2.04 -9.60 40.35
N ALA A 30 1.28 -10.14 39.40
CA ALA A 30 0.46 -11.34 39.59
C ALA A 30 1.29 -12.61 39.85
N LYS A 31 2.57 -12.66 39.44
CA LYS A 31 3.47 -13.78 39.73
C LYS A 31 3.93 -13.87 41.20
N GLY A 32 3.76 -12.81 41.98
CA GLY A 32 3.97 -12.85 43.43
C GLY A 32 4.84 -11.73 44.02
N PRO A 33 5.01 -11.71 45.35
CA PRO A 33 5.65 -10.61 46.07
C PRO A 33 7.13 -10.43 45.73
N ASP A 34 7.87 -11.51 45.41
CA ASP A 34 9.29 -11.40 45.08
C ASP A 34 9.53 -10.83 43.67
N TYR A 35 8.61 -11.05 42.73
CA TYR A 35 8.61 -10.38 41.42
C TYR A 35 8.28 -8.90 41.57
N ALA A 36 7.33 -8.55 42.45
CA ALA A 36 6.99 -7.15 42.73
C ALA A 36 8.14 -6.37 43.38
N LYS A 37 8.90 -7.00 44.30
CA LYS A 37 10.12 -6.40 44.88
C LYS A 37 11.21 -6.15 43.84
N ASN A 38 11.35 -7.06 42.87
CA ASN A 38 12.35 -7.00 41.81
C ASN A 38 11.87 -6.32 40.51
N MET A 39 10.74 -5.61 40.55
CA MET A 39 10.11 -4.99 39.38
C MET A 39 11.07 -4.12 38.56
N LYS A 40 11.97 -3.38 39.22
CA LYS A 40 12.96 -2.52 38.55
C LYS A 40 13.96 -3.34 37.72
N VAL A 41 14.42 -4.48 38.25
CA VAL A 41 15.38 -5.38 37.60
C VAL A 41 14.72 -6.04 36.40
N ILE A 42 13.50 -6.56 36.58
CA ILE A 42 12.70 -7.15 35.50
C ILE A 42 12.45 -6.10 34.41
N SER A 43 12.03 -4.89 34.78
CA SER A 43 11.73 -3.83 33.81
C SER A 43 12.95 -3.40 33.01
N ALA A 44 14.11 -3.27 33.65
CA ALA A 44 15.35 -2.92 32.96
C ALA A 44 15.76 -4.00 31.93
N LYS A 45 15.61 -5.27 32.28
CA LYS A 45 15.90 -6.38 31.36
C LYS A 45 14.89 -6.46 30.21
N LEU A 46 13.60 -6.32 30.48
CA LEU A 46 12.55 -6.37 29.46
C LEU A 46 12.60 -5.16 28.50
N ASN A 47 12.98 -3.97 28.98
CA ASN A 47 13.16 -2.79 28.14
C ASN A 47 14.42 -2.82 27.26
N SER A 48 15.38 -3.71 27.56
CA SER A 48 16.63 -3.84 26.80
C SER A 48 16.63 -5.02 25.82
N LEU A 49 15.50 -5.70 25.65
CA LEU A 49 15.38 -6.83 24.74
C LEU A 49 15.50 -6.39 23.28
N THR A 50 16.24 -7.18 22.52
CA THR A 50 16.30 -7.12 21.07
C THR A 50 15.03 -7.70 20.44
N VAL A 51 14.80 -7.41 19.16
CA VAL A 51 13.65 -7.93 18.41
C VAL A 51 13.65 -9.46 18.38
N ASP A 52 14.81 -10.10 18.28
CA ASP A 52 14.92 -11.55 18.24
C ASP A 52 14.65 -12.18 19.62
N GLU A 53 15.09 -11.55 20.71
CA GLU A 53 14.75 -11.98 22.07
C GLU A 53 13.24 -11.81 22.37
N ILE A 54 12.60 -10.75 21.85
CA ILE A 54 11.14 -10.58 21.96
C ILE A 54 10.42 -11.73 21.24
N LYS A 55 10.86 -12.10 20.03
CA LYS A 55 10.28 -13.22 19.28
C LYS A 55 10.50 -14.56 19.98
N ALA A 56 11.69 -14.78 20.55
CA ALA A 56 12.00 -15.99 21.30
C ALA A 56 11.06 -16.17 22.50
N LEU A 57 10.81 -15.09 23.25
CA LEU A 57 9.84 -15.07 24.33
C LEU A 57 8.41 -15.37 23.83
N GLN A 58 8.01 -14.81 22.69
CA GLN A 58 6.70 -15.11 22.08
C GLN A 58 6.58 -16.57 21.64
N ALA A 59 7.68 -17.22 21.25
CA ALA A 59 7.72 -18.64 20.90
C ALA A 59 7.68 -19.57 22.13
N GLY A 60 7.67 -19.00 23.34
CA GLY A 60 7.55 -19.75 24.60
C GLY A 60 8.83 -19.82 25.42
N GLU A 61 9.92 -19.15 25.00
CA GLU A 61 11.11 -19.03 25.84
C GLU A 61 10.84 -18.13 27.06
N THR A 62 11.65 -18.31 28.11
CA THR A 62 11.58 -17.55 29.36
C THR A 62 12.94 -16.95 29.71
N ILE A 63 12.92 -15.76 30.32
CA ILE A 63 14.11 -15.16 30.92
C ILE A 63 14.18 -15.62 32.37
N LYS A 64 15.33 -16.19 32.76
CA LYS A 64 15.59 -16.64 34.13
C LYS A 64 16.16 -15.52 35.00
N PHE A 65 15.65 -15.43 36.22
CA PHE A 65 16.15 -14.60 37.31
C PHE A 65 16.36 -15.46 38.56
N GLU A 66 17.07 -14.94 39.56
CA GLU A 66 17.33 -15.65 40.83
C GLU A 66 16.06 -16.01 41.60
N PHE A 67 14.98 -15.26 41.40
CA PHE A 67 13.67 -15.43 42.06
C PHE A 67 12.62 -16.11 41.16
N GLY A 68 13.01 -16.56 39.97
CA GLY A 68 12.14 -17.31 39.04
C GLY A 68 12.19 -16.83 37.59
N GLU A 69 11.17 -17.16 36.79
CA GLU A 69 11.19 -16.98 35.33
C GLU A 69 10.09 -16.06 34.82
N VAL A 70 10.41 -15.32 33.76
CA VAL A 70 9.52 -14.33 33.12
C VAL A 70 9.35 -14.71 31.65
N GLY A 71 8.11 -14.92 31.21
CA GLY A 71 7.77 -15.26 29.84
C GLY A 71 7.09 -14.10 29.11
N ALA A 72 6.50 -14.39 27.94
CA ALA A 72 5.78 -13.41 27.13
C ALA A 72 4.56 -12.78 27.83
N ASP A 73 3.99 -13.43 28.85
CA ASP A 73 2.88 -12.90 29.67
C ASP A 73 3.25 -11.58 30.36
N CYS A 74 4.53 -11.42 30.68
CA CYS A 74 5.09 -10.22 31.31
C CYS A 74 5.51 -9.15 30.31
N LEU A 75 5.29 -9.35 29.01
CA LEU A 75 5.54 -8.37 27.96
C LEU A 75 4.24 -7.79 27.42
N MET A 76 4.23 -6.46 27.30
CA MET A 76 3.24 -5.71 26.54
C MET A 76 3.91 -5.22 25.26
N LEU A 77 3.53 -5.81 24.12
CA LEU A 77 4.09 -5.43 22.84
C LEU A 77 3.51 -4.10 22.38
N ASN A 78 4.39 -3.21 21.95
CA ASN A 78 4.02 -1.92 21.38
C ASN A 78 4.64 -1.81 20.00
N ARG A 79 3.78 -1.72 18.98
CA ARG A 79 4.17 -1.59 17.58
C ARG A 79 4.07 -0.12 17.21
N ILE A 80 5.22 0.52 17.02
CA ILE A 80 5.25 1.91 16.57
C ILE A 80 5.22 1.90 15.04
N VAL A 81 4.13 2.43 14.50
CA VAL A 81 3.87 2.57 13.06
C VAL A 81 4.52 3.87 12.57
N ALA A 82 5.19 3.82 11.43
CA ALA A 82 5.71 5.01 10.78
C ALA A 82 4.56 5.88 10.24
N ASP A 83 4.75 7.20 10.24
CA ASP A 83 3.75 8.14 9.75
C ASP A 83 3.36 7.86 8.28
N GLY A 84 2.08 7.99 7.96
CA GLY A 84 1.54 7.69 6.62
C GLY A 84 1.42 6.19 6.28
N MET A 85 1.51 5.29 7.26
CA MET A 85 1.26 3.85 7.07
C MET A 85 0.10 3.33 7.90
N ALA A 86 -0.73 2.48 7.31
CA ALA A 86 -1.67 1.62 8.04
C ALA A 86 -0.98 0.29 8.34
N VAL A 87 -1.00 -0.15 9.59
CA VAL A 87 -0.37 -1.41 9.99
C VAL A 87 -1.36 -2.26 10.74
N GLU A 88 -1.54 -3.49 10.27
CA GLU A 88 -2.30 -4.52 10.93
C GLU A 88 -1.39 -5.70 11.27
N ALA A 89 -1.61 -6.30 12.43
CA ALA A 89 -0.77 -7.40 12.87
C ALA A 89 -1.48 -8.41 13.75
N ASN A 90 -1.08 -9.67 13.60
CA ASN A 90 -1.44 -10.75 14.50
C ASN A 90 -0.17 -11.45 15.03
N GLN A 91 -0.34 -12.64 15.64
CA GLN A 91 0.76 -13.42 16.19
C GLN A 91 1.74 -13.94 15.13
N HIS A 92 1.32 -14.07 13.87
CA HIS A 92 2.10 -14.74 12.82
C HIS A 92 2.65 -13.77 11.77
N PHE A 93 1.96 -12.67 11.48
CA PHE A 93 2.38 -11.73 10.45
C PHE A 93 2.00 -10.29 10.78
N THR A 94 2.65 -9.38 10.06
CA THR A 94 2.44 -7.93 10.12
C THR A 94 2.30 -7.44 8.69
N VAL A 95 1.18 -6.78 8.39
CA VAL A 95 0.93 -6.13 7.11
C VAL A 95 1.07 -4.63 7.34
N ALA A 96 1.89 -3.98 6.51
CA ALA A 96 2.01 -2.54 6.48
C ALA A 96 1.63 -2.04 5.08
N LEU A 97 0.67 -1.12 5.01
CA LEU A 97 0.26 -0.45 3.79
C LEU A 97 0.72 1.00 3.84
N ASN A 98 1.56 1.39 2.87
CA ASN A 98 1.92 2.79 2.69
C ASN A 98 0.72 3.54 2.08
N LEU A 99 0.21 4.54 2.79
CA LEU A 99 -0.94 5.35 2.39
C LEU A 99 -0.53 6.58 1.56
N LYS A 100 0.77 6.84 1.41
CA LYS A 100 1.25 8.00 0.65
C LYS A 100 1.06 7.76 -0.84
N ILE A 101 0.11 8.50 -1.42
CA ILE A 101 -0.04 8.58 -2.88
C ILE A 101 1.09 9.43 -3.45
N THR A 102 1.91 8.83 -4.30
CA THR A 102 2.94 9.53 -5.04
C THR A 102 2.35 10.15 -6.31
N ASP A 103 3.02 11.16 -6.88
CA ASP A 103 2.54 11.79 -8.11
C ASP A 103 2.48 10.80 -9.28
N GLU A 104 3.38 9.80 -9.31
CA GLU A 104 3.35 8.70 -10.28
C GLU A 104 2.09 7.84 -10.12
N LEU A 105 1.74 7.47 -8.88
CA LEU A 105 0.51 6.71 -8.61
C LEU A 105 -0.74 7.52 -8.96
N ARG A 106 -0.74 8.84 -8.70
CA ARG A 106 -1.81 9.74 -9.12
C ARG A 106 -1.95 9.75 -10.65
N ARG A 107 -0.86 9.90 -11.40
CA ARG A 107 -0.91 9.88 -12.87
C ARG A 107 -1.32 8.52 -13.43
N ALA A 108 -0.91 7.43 -12.80
CA ALA A 108 -1.39 6.09 -13.15
C ALA A 108 -2.90 5.93 -12.88
N CYS A 109 -3.45 6.57 -11.85
CA CYS A 109 -4.90 6.62 -11.59
C CYS A 109 -5.63 7.35 -12.72
N VAL A 110 -5.18 8.56 -13.08
CA VAL A 110 -5.71 9.35 -14.21
C VAL A 110 -5.69 8.54 -15.51
N ALA A 111 -4.60 7.83 -15.80
CA ALA A 111 -4.49 6.98 -16.99
C ALA A 111 -5.52 5.84 -16.99
N ARG A 112 -5.78 5.20 -15.84
CA ARG A 112 -6.81 4.15 -15.73
C ARG A 112 -8.21 4.71 -15.94
N GLU A 113 -8.49 5.89 -15.38
CA GLU A 113 -9.79 6.52 -15.57
C GLU A 113 -9.98 6.96 -17.03
N LEU A 114 -8.93 7.45 -17.69
CA LEU A 114 -8.97 7.76 -19.12
C LEU A 114 -9.27 6.52 -19.96
N VAL A 115 -8.67 5.37 -19.66
CA VAL A 115 -9.02 4.09 -20.31
C VAL A 115 -10.51 3.78 -20.16
N ASN A 116 -11.06 3.96 -18.95
CA ASN A 116 -12.50 3.78 -18.71
C ASN A 116 -13.34 4.73 -19.60
N ARG A 117 -12.94 6.01 -19.74
CA ARG A 117 -13.63 6.97 -20.62
C ARG A 117 -13.59 6.57 -22.09
N ILE A 118 -12.42 6.18 -22.60
CA ILE A 118 -12.27 5.72 -23.99
C ILE A 118 -13.12 4.48 -24.24
N GLN A 119 -13.12 3.52 -23.29
CA GLN A 119 -13.90 2.29 -23.43
C GLN A 119 -15.40 2.53 -23.42
N ASN A 120 -15.88 3.48 -22.61
CA ASN A 120 -17.29 3.88 -22.66
C ASN A 120 -17.61 4.59 -23.98
N ARG A 121 -16.70 5.45 -24.48
CA ARG A 121 -16.89 6.11 -25.77
C ARG A 121 -17.00 5.10 -26.93
N ARG A 122 -16.17 4.06 -26.93
CA ARG A 122 -16.25 2.94 -27.90
C ARG A 122 -17.64 2.27 -27.87
N LYS A 123 -18.19 2.03 -26.68
CA LYS A 123 -19.52 1.43 -26.53
C LYS A 123 -20.62 2.35 -27.06
N ASP A 124 -20.55 3.64 -26.72
CA ASP A 124 -21.53 4.64 -27.18
C ASP A 124 -21.57 4.75 -28.72
N GLN A 125 -20.42 4.53 -29.37
CA GLN A 125 -20.28 4.55 -30.81
C GLN A 125 -20.46 3.16 -31.47
N ASN A 126 -20.85 2.14 -30.71
CA ASN A 126 -21.07 0.77 -31.18
C ASN A 126 -19.84 0.12 -31.86
N PHE A 127 -18.63 0.43 -31.39
CA PHE A 127 -17.43 -0.29 -31.84
C PHE A 127 -17.46 -1.73 -31.36
N ALA A 128 -17.00 -2.65 -32.21
CA ALA A 128 -16.80 -4.03 -31.78
C ALA A 128 -15.61 -4.10 -30.81
N ILE A 129 -15.58 -5.15 -29.98
CA ILE A 129 -14.47 -5.37 -29.06
C ILE A 129 -13.15 -5.50 -29.82
N SER A 130 -13.15 -6.08 -31.02
CA SER A 130 -11.95 -6.27 -31.85
C SER A 130 -11.54 -5.06 -32.70
N ASP A 131 -12.33 -3.99 -32.71
CA ASP A 131 -12.04 -2.84 -33.57
C ASP A 131 -10.78 -2.11 -33.07
N ARG A 132 -9.82 -1.89 -33.98
CA ARG A 132 -8.68 -1.00 -33.75
C ARG A 132 -9.10 0.45 -33.98
N ILE A 133 -8.57 1.35 -33.17
CA ILE A 133 -8.96 2.78 -33.19
C ILE A 133 -7.74 3.71 -33.14
N SER A 134 -7.93 4.95 -33.57
CA SER A 134 -7.12 6.09 -33.16
C SER A 134 -7.90 6.88 -32.10
N ILE A 135 -7.23 7.22 -31.00
CA ILE A 135 -7.81 8.06 -29.95
C ILE A 135 -7.45 9.52 -30.26
N GLU A 136 -8.44 10.39 -30.31
CA GLU A 136 -8.25 11.83 -30.39
C GLU A 136 -8.52 12.46 -29.02
N LEU A 137 -7.56 13.23 -28.51
CA LEU A 137 -7.63 13.85 -27.19
C LEU A 137 -7.44 15.36 -27.26
N TYR A 138 -8.15 16.07 -26.40
CA TYR A 138 -7.84 17.45 -26.04
C TYR A 138 -7.96 17.60 -24.52
N SER A 139 -6.97 18.27 -23.92
CA SER A 139 -7.04 18.68 -22.52
C SER A 139 -6.06 19.84 -22.28
N GLU A 140 -6.45 20.78 -21.42
CA GLU A 140 -5.57 21.81 -20.91
C GLU A 140 -4.74 21.31 -19.70
N SER A 141 -5.07 20.15 -19.12
CA SER A 141 -4.38 19.62 -17.96
C SER A 141 -3.03 19.02 -18.31
N GLU A 142 -1.96 19.60 -17.75
CA GLU A 142 -0.61 19.07 -17.84
C GLU A 142 -0.44 17.73 -17.09
N VAL A 143 -1.20 17.52 -16.00
CA VAL A 143 -1.20 16.25 -15.26
C VAL A 143 -1.70 15.12 -16.16
N LEU A 144 -2.78 15.37 -16.91
CA LEU A 144 -3.33 14.39 -17.84
C LEU A 144 -2.39 14.13 -19.02
N LYS A 145 -1.81 15.18 -19.61
CA LYS A 145 -0.81 15.02 -20.69
C LYS A 145 0.37 14.17 -20.24
N GLN A 146 0.89 14.42 -19.03
CA GLN A 146 1.98 13.63 -18.48
C GLN A 146 1.54 12.20 -18.16
N ALA A 147 0.34 11.99 -17.62
CA ALA A 147 -0.22 10.67 -17.37
C ALA A 147 -0.34 9.84 -18.65
N VAL A 148 -0.84 10.44 -19.74
CA VAL A 148 -0.92 9.80 -21.06
C VAL A 148 0.47 9.45 -21.57
N LYS A 149 1.43 10.38 -21.48
CA LYS A 149 2.80 10.16 -21.95
C LYS A 149 3.49 9.02 -21.20
N GLU A 150 3.35 8.95 -19.88
CA GLU A 150 3.98 7.91 -19.06
C GLU A 150 3.30 6.54 -19.22
N ASN A 151 2.00 6.51 -19.53
CA ASN A 151 1.20 5.29 -19.59
C ASN A 151 0.67 4.97 -21.00
N GLU A 152 1.30 5.52 -22.05
CA GLU A 152 0.78 5.44 -23.43
C GLU A 152 0.58 3.99 -23.89
N SER A 153 1.56 3.13 -23.62
CA SER A 153 1.51 1.71 -23.99
C SER A 153 0.38 0.98 -23.27
N TYR A 154 0.16 1.29 -22.00
CA TYR A 154 -0.95 0.73 -21.21
C TYR A 154 -2.30 1.18 -21.79
N ILE A 155 -2.47 2.49 -22.04
CA ILE A 155 -3.70 3.04 -22.59
C ILE A 155 -4.02 2.41 -23.94
N LYS A 156 -3.05 2.35 -24.86
CA LYS A 156 -3.22 1.73 -26.19
C LYS A 156 -3.56 0.25 -26.10
N GLY A 157 -2.89 -0.49 -25.22
CA GLY A 157 -3.15 -1.92 -25.00
C GLY A 157 -4.56 -2.17 -24.52
N GLU A 158 -4.98 -1.48 -23.46
CA GLU A 158 -6.31 -1.66 -22.87
C GLU A 158 -7.44 -1.18 -23.77
N THR A 159 -7.21 -0.19 -24.64
CA THR A 159 -8.23 0.40 -25.52
C THR A 159 -8.20 -0.09 -26.96
N GLN A 160 -7.27 -1.00 -27.29
CA GLN A 160 -6.99 -1.46 -28.66
C GLN A 160 -6.74 -0.32 -29.64
N ALA A 161 -6.04 0.71 -29.19
CA ALA A 161 -5.70 1.86 -30.02
C ALA A 161 -4.33 1.68 -30.70
N ASP A 162 -4.24 2.12 -31.95
CA ASP A 162 -2.97 2.18 -32.69
C ASP A 162 -2.26 3.52 -32.43
N ALA A 163 -3.02 4.59 -32.22
CA ALA A 163 -2.50 5.94 -32.02
C ALA A 163 -3.28 6.71 -30.94
N ILE A 164 -2.58 7.66 -30.31
CA ILE A 164 -3.18 8.70 -29.47
C ILE A 164 -2.72 10.03 -30.07
N VAL A 165 -3.67 10.87 -30.49
CA VAL A 165 -3.42 12.11 -31.20
C VAL A 165 -4.00 13.26 -30.39
N TRP A 166 -3.16 14.23 -30.04
CA TRP A 166 -3.60 15.46 -29.41
C TRP A 166 -4.14 16.43 -30.46
N LYS A 167 -5.33 16.97 -30.20
CA LYS A 167 -5.98 18.01 -31.00
C LYS A 167 -5.72 19.38 -30.39
N ASP A 168 -5.87 20.41 -31.20
CA ASP A 168 -5.75 21.81 -30.78
C ASP A 168 -7.09 22.41 -30.33
N SER A 169 -8.21 21.69 -30.51
CA SER A 169 -9.55 22.14 -30.12
C SER A 169 -10.43 20.98 -29.65
N THR A 170 -11.55 21.32 -29.00
CA THR A 170 -12.56 20.39 -28.51
C THR A 170 -13.59 19.98 -29.56
N ALA A 171 -13.50 20.52 -30.79
CA ALA A 171 -14.51 20.31 -31.81
C ALA A 171 -14.61 18.84 -32.22
N GLY A 172 -15.81 18.26 -32.10
CA GLY A 172 -16.05 16.85 -32.41
C GLY A 172 -15.57 15.86 -31.34
N LEU A 173 -15.10 16.36 -30.19
CA LEU A 173 -14.69 15.53 -29.06
C LEU A 173 -15.75 15.53 -27.96
N GLN A 174 -15.91 14.39 -27.28
CA GLN A 174 -16.85 14.27 -26.17
C GLN A 174 -16.18 14.70 -24.86
N GLU A 175 -16.80 15.64 -24.14
CA GLU A 175 -16.33 16.05 -22.81
C GLU A 175 -16.47 14.92 -21.79
N SER A 176 -15.44 14.75 -20.94
CA SER A 176 -15.37 13.79 -19.86
C SER A 176 -14.42 14.26 -18.74
N ASP A 177 -14.32 13.44 -17.68
CA ASP A 177 -13.48 13.68 -16.50
C ASP A 177 -12.65 12.43 -16.19
N ALA A 178 -11.33 12.59 -16.06
CA ALA A 178 -10.41 11.52 -15.66
C ALA A 178 -9.76 11.86 -14.31
N ASP A 179 -10.41 11.45 -13.22
CA ASP A 179 -9.95 11.67 -11.83
C ASP A 179 -9.80 13.17 -11.48
N GLY A 180 -10.79 13.97 -11.86
CA GLY A 180 -10.80 15.42 -11.68
C GLY A 180 -10.09 16.20 -12.78
N GLU A 181 -9.43 15.53 -13.73
CA GLU A 181 -8.78 16.15 -14.87
C GLU A 181 -9.74 16.19 -16.06
N LYS A 182 -10.12 17.39 -16.49
CA LYS A 182 -11.03 17.59 -17.63
C LYS A 182 -10.39 17.12 -18.93
N VAL A 183 -11.09 16.28 -19.68
CA VAL A 183 -10.62 15.72 -20.94
C VAL A 183 -11.72 15.67 -21.98
N PHE A 184 -11.37 15.90 -23.23
CA PHE A 184 -12.23 15.69 -24.36
C PHE A 184 -11.66 14.55 -25.19
N VAL A 185 -12.49 13.55 -25.49
CA VAL A 185 -12.04 12.31 -26.12
C VAL A 185 -12.96 11.90 -27.23
N GLU A 186 -12.37 11.38 -28.30
CA GLU A 186 -13.09 10.71 -29.38
C GLU A 186 -12.33 9.47 -29.84
N ALA A 187 -13.08 8.41 -30.19
CA ALA A 187 -12.52 7.23 -30.82
C ALA A 187 -12.86 7.25 -32.31
N VAL A 188 -11.82 7.13 -33.14
CA VAL A 188 -11.91 7.18 -34.60
C VAL A 188 -11.39 5.88 -35.19
N ARG A 189 -11.97 5.43 -36.30
CA ARG A 189 -11.51 4.25 -37.05
C ARG A 189 -10.33 4.57 -37.95
#